data_AF-A0A7J4RCM4-F1
#
_entry.id   AF-A0A7J4RCM4-F1
#
_cell.length_a   1.000
_cell.length_b   1.000
_cell.length_c   1.000
_cell.angle_alpha   90.00
_cell.angle_beta   90.00
_cell.angle_gamma   90.00
#
_symmetry.space_group_name_H-M   'P 1'
#
loop_
_entity.id
_entity.type
_entity.pdbx_description
1 polymer ?
#
loop_
_entity_poly.entity_id
_entity_poly.type
_entity_poly.pdbx_seq_one_letter_code
_entity_poly.pdbx_strand_id
1 'polypeptide(L)'
;MKEINEILELLNPWWKDGSVSRDLARPYKRRVFNRLLKLVDYRQIIILSGLRRVGKTTLLYQIIENLLKSSDPKHVLYFNLDKSAKDLKEILNAYEELVGVNWKKERIFVLIDEIAKLD
;
A
#
# COMPACT_ATOMS: atom_id res chain seq x y z
N MET A 1 -10.59 -5.19 -17.22
CA MET A 1 -11.03 -4.74 -15.89
C MET A 1 -11.05 -5.88 -14.88
N LYS A 2 -11.60 -7.06 -15.19
CA LYS A 2 -11.64 -8.22 -14.27
C LYS A 2 -10.27 -8.62 -13.68
N GLU A 3 -9.23 -8.68 -14.50
CA GLU A 3 -7.88 -9.08 -14.06
C GLU A 3 -7.25 -8.12 -13.03
N ILE A 4 -7.39 -6.79 -13.20
CA ILE A 4 -6.81 -5.83 -12.24
C ILE A 4 -7.56 -5.88 -10.91
N ASN A 5 -8.86 -6.14 -10.95
CA ASN A 5 -9.68 -6.29 -9.76
C ASN A 5 -9.23 -7.49 -8.93
N GLU A 6 -9.02 -8.63 -9.57
CA GLU A 6 -8.52 -9.85 -8.91
C GLU A 6 -7.12 -9.63 -8.31
N ILE A 7 -6.23 -8.93 -9.02
CA ILE A 7 -4.90 -8.56 -8.49
C ILE A 7 -5.03 -7.64 -7.26
N LEU A 8 -5.89 -6.62 -7.35
CA LEU A 8 -6.10 -5.67 -6.26
C LEU A 8 -6.64 -6.35 -5.01
N GLU A 9 -7.65 -7.20 -5.13
CA GLU A 9 -8.18 -7.96 -4.00
C GLU A 9 -7.12 -8.90 -3.39
N LEU A 10 -6.31 -9.56 -4.22
CA LEU A 10 -5.24 -10.46 -3.76
C LEU A 10 -4.15 -9.71 -2.99
N LEU A 11 -3.76 -8.53 -3.45
CA LEU A 11 -2.71 -7.72 -2.83
C LEU A 11 -3.17 -6.99 -1.56
N ASN A 12 -4.48 -6.79 -1.40
CA ASN A 12 -5.08 -5.99 -0.33
C ASN A 12 -6.11 -6.80 0.50
N PRO A 13 -5.71 -7.94 1.11
CA PRO A 13 -6.63 -8.79 1.86
C PRO A 13 -7.32 -8.07 3.03
N TRP A 14 -6.69 -7.01 3.58
CA TRP A 14 -7.27 -6.20 4.66
C TRP A 14 -8.57 -5.49 4.27
N TRP A 15 -8.90 -5.32 2.99
CA TRP A 15 -10.22 -4.81 2.59
C TRP A 15 -11.36 -5.72 3.04
N LYS A 16 -11.09 -7.01 3.24
CA LYS A 16 -12.04 -8.00 3.78
C LYS A 16 -11.72 -8.34 5.23
N ASP A 17 -10.45 -8.59 5.53
CA ASP A 17 -10.02 -9.16 6.81
C ASP A 17 -9.66 -8.11 7.88
N GLY A 18 -9.56 -6.84 7.50
CA GLY A 18 -9.18 -5.74 8.40
C GLY A 18 -7.77 -5.84 8.97
N SER A 19 -6.92 -6.76 8.49
CA SER A 19 -5.61 -7.05 9.08
C SER A 19 -4.57 -7.49 8.04
N VAL A 20 -3.29 -7.38 8.42
CA VAL A 20 -2.15 -7.86 7.64
C VAL A 20 -1.58 -9.10 8.32
N SER A 21 -1.18 -10.10 7.53
CA SER A 21 -0.54 -11.32 8.06
C SER A 21 0.77 -10.99 8.80
N ARG A 22 1.07 -11.74 9.87
CA ARG A 22 2.32 -11.59 10.64
C ARG A 22 3.59 -11.88 9.83
N ASP A 23 3.49 -12.68 8.76
CA ASP A 23 4.63 -12.98 7.90
C ASP A 23 5.04 -11.78 7.04
N LEU A 24 4.05 -10.99 6.62
CA LEU A 24 4.23 -9.75 5.86
C LEU A 24 4.64 -8.60 6.80
N ALA A 25 3.92 -8.44 7.91
CA ALA A 25 4.16 -7.41 8.92
C ALA A 25 4.85 -8.01 10.16
N ARG A 26 6.13 -8.40 10.01
CA ARG A 26 6.87 -9.02 11.11
C ARG A 26 6.88 -8.12 12.37
N PRO A 27 6.85 -8.68 13.60
CA PRO A 27 6.79 -7.88 14.82
C PRO A 27 8.02 -6.98 15.02
N TYR A 28 9.20 -7.42 14.58
CA TYR A 28 10.43 -6.63 14.69
C TYR A 28 10.37 -5.38 13.81
N LYS A 29 10.41 -4.19 14.44
CA LYS A 29 10.40 -2.90 13.74
C LYS A 29 11.82 -2.31 13.70
N ARG A 30 12.21 -1.79 12.53
CA ARG A 30 13.51 -1.11 12.34
C ARG A 30 13.43 0.33 12.83
N ARG A 31 14.57 0.97 13.13
CA ARG A 31 14.62 2.40 13.53
C ARG A 31 13.87 3.34 12.57
N VAL A 32 13.95 3.07 11.26
CA VAL A 32 13.28 3.88 10.24
C VAL A 32 11.75 3.82 10.31
N PHE A 33 11.17 2.77 10.90
CA PHE A 33 9.72 2.60 11.03
C PHE A 33 9.08 3.78 11.76
N ASN A 34 9.61 4.16 12.94
CA ASN A 34 9.09 5.27 13.73
C ASN A 34 9.21 6.62 13.00
N ARG A 35 10.25 6.79 12.18
CA ARG A 35 10.40 7.99 11.35
C ARG A 35 9.35 8.01 10.24
N LEU A 36 9.10 6.89 9.58
CA LEU A 36 8.06 6.78 8.54
C LEU A 36 6.68 7.06 9.11
N LEU A 37 6.33 6.49 10.27
CA LEU A 37 5.03 6.73 10.91
C LEU A 37 4.74 8.21 11.14
N LYS A 38 5.74 8.98 11.59
CA LYS A 38 5.59 10.43 11.75
C LYS A 38 5.34 11.14 10.43
N LEU A 39 5.84 10.62 9.32
CA LEU A 39 5.72 11.24 8.00
C LEU A 39 4.41 10.87 7.29
N VAL A 40 3.84 9.71 7.58
CA VAL A 40 2.63 9.18 6.90
C VAL A 40 1.42 10.12 7.04
N ASP A 41 1.37 10.94 8.09
CA ASP A 41 0.29 11.91 8.26
C ASP A 41 0.39 13.17 7.39
N TYR A 42 1.57 13.43 6.84
CA TYR A 42 1.78 14.55 5.94
C TYR A 42 1.37 14.18 4.52
N ARG A 43 0.72 15.13 3.82
CA ARG A 43 0.33 14.98 2.41
C ARG A 43 1.53 15.18 1.47
N GLN A 44 2.56 14.34 1.65
CA GLN A 44 3.79 14.35 0.85
C GLN A 44 4.08 12.95 0.34
N ILE A 45 4.72 12.86 -0.83
CA ILE A 45 5.24 11.59 -1.33
C ILE A 45 6.48 11.23 -0.51
N ILE A 46 6.45 10.04 0.10
CA ILE A 46 7.57 9.50 0.86
C ILE A 46 8.25 8.43 0.03
N ILE A 47 9.54 8.63 -0.29
CA ILE A 47 10.33 7.65 -1.03
C ILE A 47 11.16 6.83 -0.04
N LEU A 48 10.94 5.51 -0.03
CA LEU A 48 11.76 4.56 0.72
C LEU A 48 12.81 3.93 -0.21
N SER A 49 14.02 4.47 -0.22
CA SER A 49 15.15 3.94 -1.00
C SER A 49 16.05 3.03 -0.17
N GLY A 50 16.80 2.16 -0.85
CA GLY A 50 17.77 1.26 -0.23
C GLY A 50 18.06 0.01 -1.06
N LEU A 51 19.06 -0.76 -0.66
CA LEU A 51 19.51 -1.96 -1.38
C LEU A 51 18.42 -3.04 -1.49
N ARG A 52 18.61 -3.98 -2.42
CA ARG A 52 17.73 -5.15 -2.56
C ARG A 52 17.76 -5.98 -1.26
N ARG A 53 16.62 -6.53 -0.85
CA ARG A 53 16.48 -7.40 0.35
C ARG A 53 16.74 -6.75 1.72
N VAL A 54 16.77 -5.42 1.80
CA VAL A 54 16.83 -4.71 3.11
C VAL A 54 15.49 -4.63 3.84
N GLY A 55 14.45 -5.34 3.38
CA GLY A 55 13.14 -5.38 4.06
C GLY A 55 12.26 -4.15 3.86
N LYS A 56 12.36 -3.48 2.70
CA LYS A 56 11.49 -2.35 2.34
C LYS A 56 10.02 -2.74 2.25
N THR A 57 9.72 -3.83 1.54
CA THR A 57 8.36 -4.39 1.45
C THR A 57 7.79 -4.74 2.83
N THR A 58 8.61 -5.34 3.71
CA THR A 58 8.20 -5.57 5.12
C THR A 58 7.86 -4.25 5.82
N LEU A 59 8.65 -3.19 5.63
CA LEU A 59 8.33 -1.88 6.19
C LEU A 59 6.99 -1.34 5.65
N LEU A 60 6.70 -1.47 4.35
CA LEU A 60 5.40 -1.07 3.78
C LEU A 60 4.24 -1.80 4.47
N TYR A 61 4.32 -3.12 4.60
CA TYR A 61 3.28 -3.90 5.31
C TYR A 61 3.14 -3.54 6.79
N GLN A 62 4.25 -3.22 7.46
CA GLN A 62 4.20 -2.73 8.85
C GLN A 62 3.54 -1.35 8.95
N ILE A 63 3.69 -0.49 7.93
CA ILE A 63 3.00 0.80 7.86
C ILE A 63 1.50 0.59 7.61
N ILE A 64 1.13 -0.31 6.70
CA ILE A 64 -0.27 -0.70 6.47
C ILE A 64 -0.89 -1.20 7.77
N GLU A 65 -0.26 -2.17 8.44
CA GLU A 65 -0.71 -2.67 9.75
C GLU A 65 -0.95 -1.54 10.76
N ASN A 66 -0.11 -0.50 10.76
CA ASN A 66 -0.31 0.65 11.65
C ASN A 66 -1.47 1.55 11.20
N LEU A 67 -1.61 1.81 9.90
CA LEU A 67 -2.69 2.61 9.33
C LEU A 67 -4.07 2.02 9.60
N LEU A 68 -4.18 0.68 9.54
CA LEU A 68 -5.43 -0.05 9.81
C LEU A 68 -5.94 0.09 11.26
N LYS A 69 -5.11 0.58 12.19
CA LYS A 69 -5.54 0.84 13.57
C LYS A 69 -6.40 2.09 13.71
N SER A 70 -6.30 3.03 12.77
CA SER A 70 -6.93 4.35 12.87
C SER A 70 -7.59 4.81 11.58
N SER A 71 -7.60 3.97 10.54
CA SER A 71 -8.15 4.29 9.21
C SER A 71 -9.06 3.16 8.75
N ASP A 72 -10.07 3.48 7.95
CA ASP A 72 -10.85 2.47 7.25
C ASP A 72 -9.91 1.63 6.35
N PRO A 73 -9.95 0.28 6.41
CA PRO A 73 -9.12 -0.58 5.56
C PRO A 73 -9.25 -0.27 4.07
N LYS A 74 -10.44 0.13 3.62
CA LYS A 74 -10.68 0.51 2.22
C LYS A 74 -9.90 1.73 1.82
N HIS A 75 -9.51 2.62 2.73
CA HIS A 75 -8.72 3.83 2.44
C HIS A 75 -7.21 3.55 2.32
N VAL A 76 -6.78 2.29 2.49
CA VAL A 76 -5.38 1.87 2.37
C VAL A 76 -5.24 0.98 1.13
N LEU A 77 -4.54 1.49 0.13
CA LEU A 77 -4.24 0.80 -1.11
C LEU A 77 -2.75 0.47 -1.18
N TYR A 78 -2.44 -0.79 -1.45
CA TYR A 78 -1.13 -1.27 -1.79
C TYR A 78 -1.14 -1.83 -3.21
N PHE A 79 -0.08 -1.51 -3.95
CA PHE A 79 0.15 -2.11 -5.26
C PHE A 79 1.64 -2.36 -5.49
N ASN A 80 1.95 -3.51 -6.08
CA ASN A 80 3.30 -3.82 -6.52
C ASN A 80 3.33 -3.72 -8.05
N LEU A 81 4.14 -2.81 -8.59
CA LEU A 81 4.16 -2.50 -10.02
C LEU A 81 4.69 -3.63 -10.90
N ASP A 82 5.37 -4.64 -10.34
CA ASP A 82 5.75 -5.86 -11.08
C ASP A 82 4.53 -6.74 -11.45
N LYS A 83 3.35 -6.49 -10.85
CA LYS A 83 2.16 -7.32 -11.07
C LYS A 83 1.35 -6.90 -12.28
N SER A 84 1.51 -5.69 -12.80
CA SER A 84 0.80 -5.22 -13.98
C SER A 84 1.49 -3.99 -14.57
N ALA A 85 1.67 -3.95 -15.90
CA ALA A 85 2.21 -2.79 -16.62
C ALA A 85 1.19 -1.65 -16.82
N LYS A 86 0.22 -1.53 -15.90
CA LYS A 86 -0.88 -0.57 -16.03
C LYS A 86 -0.50 0.80 -15.47
N ASP A 87 -1.10 1.82 -16.06
CA ASP A 87 -0.99 3.19 -15.58
C ASP A 87 -1.59 3.32 -14.17
N LEU A 88 -0.99 4.18 -13.34
CA LEU A 88 -1.44 4.40 -11.97
C LEU A 88 -2.90 4.90 -11.90
N LYS A 89 -3.36 5.68 -12.89
CA LYS A 89 -4.75 6.15 -12.95
C LYS A 89 -5.71 5.00 -13.18
N GLU A 90 -5.34 4.00 -13.99
CA GLU A 90 -6.17 2.80 -14.19
C GLU A 90 -6.30 2.00 -12.90
N ILE A 91 -5.19 1.85 -12.16
CA ILE A 91 -5.17 1.17 -10.86
C ILE A 91 -6.08 1.91 -9.86
N LEU A 92 -5.98 3.24 -9.79
CA LEU A 92 -6.81 4.05 -8.88
C LEU A 92 -8.29 4.03 -9.25
N ASN A 93 -8.64 4.05 -10.54
CA ASN A 93 -10.03 3.96 -10.97
C ASN A 93 -10.62 2.57 -10.68
N ALA A 94 -9.87 1.50 -10.91
CA ALA A 94 -10.30 0.13 -10.57
C ALA A 94 -10.48 -0.03 -9.05
N TYR A 95 -9.57 0.55 -8.27
CA TYR A 95 -9.70 0.62 -6.81
C TYR A 95 -10.98 1.38 -6.37
N GLU A 96 -11.26 2.56 -6.93
CA GLU A 96 -12.49 3.32 -6.63
C GLU A 96 -13.75 2.51 -6.93
N GLU A 97 -13.79 1.84 -8.09
CA GLU A 97 -14.91 0.98 -8.48
C GLU A 97 -15.07 -0.21 -7.52
N LEU A 98 -13.96 -0.82 -7.08
CA LEU A 98 -13.96 -2.02 -6.24
C LEU A 98 -14.41 -1.77 -4.81
N VAL A 99 -13.87 -0.72 -4.17
CA VAL A 99 -14.09 -0.50 -2.73
C VAL A 99 -15.09 0.63 -2.44
N GLY A 100 -15.45 1.43 -3.44
CA GLY A 100 -16.39 2.54 -3.35
C GLY A 100 -15.79 3.84 -2.79
N VAL A 101 -14.46 3.97 -2.77
CA VAL A 101 -13.75 5.17 -2.28
C VAL A 101 -13.51 6.14 -3.44
N ASN A 102 -13.87 7.41 -3.27
CA ASN A 102 -13.55 8.45 -4.25
C ASN A 102 -12.15 9.01 -3.97
N TRP A 103 -11.12 8.46 -4.64
CA TRP A 103 -9.72 8.83 -4.38
C TRP A 103 -9.38 10.30 -4.68
N LYS A 104 -10.25 11.02 -5.38
CA LYS A 104 -10.10 12.45 -5.68
C LYS A 104 -10.65 13.36 -4.58
N LYS A 105 -11.61 12.89 -3.79
CA LYS A 105 -12.30 13.66 -2.74
C LYS A 105 -11.92 13.21 -1.34
N GLU A 106 -11.54 11.96 -1.18
CA GLU A 106 -11.25 11.34 0.09
C GLU A 106 -9.75 11.21 0.32
N ARG A 107 -9.33 11.24 1.59
CA ARG A 107 -7.95 10.95 1.96
C ARG A 107 -7.74 9.44 1.89
N ILE A 108 -6.81 9.01 1.03
CA ILE A 108 -6.35 7.63 0.92
C ILE A 108 -4.84 7.54 1.13
N PHE A 109 -4.39 6.38 1.58
CA PHE A 109 -2.98 6.04 1.66
C PHE A 109 -2.63 5.08 0.53
N VAL A 110 -1.75 5.51 -0.37
CA VAL A 110 -1.29 4.69 -1.50
C VAL A 110 0.15 4.27 -1.26
N LEU A 111 0.37 2.97 -1.13
CA LEU A 111 1.69 2.36 -0.95
C LEU A 111 2.06 1.63 -2.24
N ILE A 112 3.15 2.07 -2.86
CA ILE A 112 3.64 1.51 -4.12
C ILE A 112 4.96 0.79 -3.85
N ASP A 113 5.06 -0.47 -4.28
CA ASP A 113 6.30 -1.25 -4.24
C ASP A 113 6.88 -1.43 -5.66
N GLU A 114 8.19 -1.65 -5.73
CA GLU A 114 8.95 -1.92 -6.97
C GLU A 114 8.84 -0.83 -8.08
N ILE A 115 8.69 0.45 -7.69
CA ILE A 115 8.59 1.58 -8.64
C ILE A 115 9.81 1.79 -9.55
N ALA A 116 10.99 1.32 -9.14
CA ALA A 116 12.25 1.55 -9.84
C ALA A 116 12.42 0.75 -11.14
N LYS A 117 11.37 0.08 -11.62
CA LYS A 117 11.37 -0.76 -12.82
C LYS A 117 10.43 -0.26 -13.93
N LEU A 118 9.85 0.93 -13.76
CA LEU A 118 9.13 1.59 -14.85
C LEU A 118 10.18 2.15 -15.82
N ASP A 119 10.28 1.53 -16.99
CA ASP A 119 10.99 2.05 -18.17
C ASP A 119 10.15 3.12 -18.89
#